data_AF-A0A7L0THL3-F1
#
_entry.id   AF-A0A7L0THL3-F1
#
_cell.length_a   1.000
_cell.length_b   1.000
_cell.length_c   1.000
_cell.angle_alpha   90.00
_cell.angle_beta   90.00
_cell.angle_gamma   90.00
#
_symmetry.space_group_name_H-M   'P 1'
#
loop_
_entity.id
_entity.type
_entity.pdbx_description
1 polymer ?
#
loop_
_entity_poly.entity_id
_entity_poly.type
_entity_poly.pdbx_seq_one_letter_code
_entity_poly.pdbx_strand_id
1 'polypeptide(L)'
;DYLDIICPHYEEGSVDPRAMERYTLYLVESEEYQACKPRSKEQIRWECNKPSALHGPEKFSEKFQRFTPFTLGKEFKEGHSYYYISKPIHHHGEACLKLKVTVAGK
;
A
#
# COMPACT_ATOMS: atom_id res chain seq x y z
N ASP A 1 0.37 -5.97 16.35
CA ASP A 1 -0.71 -6.18 15.37
C ASP A 1 -0.20 -6.25 13.95
N TYR A 2 -1.07 -6.64 13.02
CA TYR A 2 -0.78 -6.75 11.59
C TYR A 2 -1.80 -5.94 10.78
N LEU A 3 -1.34 -5.34 9.68
CA LEU A 3 -2.17 -4.77 8.63
C LEU A 3 -1.99 -5.61 7.36
N ASP A 4 -3.07 -6.22 6.90
CA ASP A 4 -3.12 -6.93 5.62
C ASP A 4 -3.79 -6.02 4.58
N ILE A 5 -3.04 -5.60 3.56
CA ILE A 5 -3.54 -4.86 2.40
C ILE A 5 -3.72 -5.85 1.25
N ILE A 6 -4.95 -5.96 0.75
CA ILE A 6 -5.33 -6.88 -0.32
C ILE A 6 -5.34 -6.12 -1.64
N CYS A 7 -4.59 -6.60 -2.63
CA CYS A 7 -4.56 -6.02 -3.97
C CYS A 7 -5.86 -6.31 -4.74
N PRO A 8 -6.26 -5.44 -5.69
CA PRO A 8 -7.35 -5.73 -6.61
C PRO A 8 -7.12 -7.06 -7.35
N HIS A 9 -8.16 -7.87 -7.45
CA HIS A 9 -8.11 -9.16 -8.12
C HIS A 9 -9.36 -9.39 -8.95
N TYR A 10 -9.17 -10.01 -10.10
CA TYR A 10 -10.18 -10.24 -11.11
C TYR A 10 -10.06 -11.65 -11.65
N GLU A 11 -11.18 -12.36 -11.73
CA GLU A 11 -11.25 -13.68 -12.36
C GLU A 11 -11.00 -13.56 -13.87
N GLU A 12 -10.49 -14.63 -14.48
CA GLU A 12 -10.18 -14.64 -15.91
C GLU A 12 -11.45 -14.38 -16.74
N GLY A 13 -11.37 -13.42 -17.67
CA GLY A 13 -12.48 -13.04 -18.54
C GLY A 13 -13.59 -12.20 -17.87
N SER A 14 -13.50 -11.91 -16.57
CA SER A 14 -14.54 -11.13 -15.86
C SER A 14 -14.57 -9.66 -16.26
N VAL A 15 -13.42 -9.08 -16.61
CA VAL A 15 -13.25 -7.68 -17.02
C VAL A 15 -12.20 -7.55 -18.11
N ASP A 16 -12.24 -6.47 -18.89
CA ASP A 16 -11.17 -6.14 -19.85
C ASP A 16 -9.83 -5.98 -19.11
N PRO A 17 -8.71 -6.56 -19.58
CA PRO A 17 -7.40 -6.43 -18.95
C PRO A 17 -6.93 -4.97 -18.73
N ARG A 18 -7.41 -4.05 -19.57
CA ARG A 18 -7.19 -2.60 -19.47
C ARG A 18 -8.09 -1.95 -18.43
N ALA A 19 -9.13 -2.60 -17.93
CA ALA A 19 -9.95 -2.09 -16.83
C ALA A 19 -9.47 -2.63 -15.47
N MET A 20 -8.61 -3.65 -15.46
CA MET A 20 -8.06 -4.23 -14.24
C MET A 20 -7.15 -3.24 -13.51
N GLU A 21 -7.61 -2.79 -12.34
CA GLU A 21 -6.88 -1.87 -11.50
C GLU A 21 -5.53 -2.44 -11.03
N ARG A 22 -4.50 -1.59 -11.04
CA ARG A 22 -3.15 -1.90 -10.62
C ARG A 22 -2.57 -0.68 -9.91
N TYR A 23 -1.92 -0.88 -8.77
CA TYR A 23 -1.43 0.21 -7.93
C TYR A 23 -0.04 -0.04 -7.39
N THR A 24 0.76 1.02 -7.28
CA THR A 24 1.95 1.07 -6.43
C THR A 24 1.56 1.64 -5.07
N LEU A 25 1.89 0.93 -4.01
CA LEU A 25 1.67 1.34 -2.63
C LEU A 25 2.92 2.02 -2.09
N TYR A 26 2.74 3.16 -1.41
CA TYR A 26 3.81 3.91 -0.78
C TYR A 26 3.57 4.06 0.72
N LEU A 27 4.64 4.00 1.50
CA LEU A 27 4.67 4.45 2.88
C LEU A 27 5.32 5.83 2.92
N VAL A 28 4.55 6.85 3.29
CA VAL A 28 4.93 8.26 3.16
C VAL A 28 4.83 9.01 4.48
N GLU A 29 5.35 10.23 4.51
CA GLU A 29 5.18 11.13 5.65
C GLU A 29 3.88 11.94 5.50
N SER A 30 3.53 12.69 6.54
CA SER A 30 2.24 13.40 6.64
C SER A 30 2.00 14.37 5.49
N GLU A 31 3.04 15.09 5.04
CA GLU A 31 2.93 16.09 3.97
C GLU A 31 2.57 15.43 2.63
N GLU A 32 3.26 14.36 2.26
CA GLU A 32 2.99 13.58 1.04
C GLU A 32 1.61 12.92 1.08
N TYR A 33 1.13 12.51 2.27
CA TYR A 33 -0.21 11.99 2.45
C TYR A 33 -1.30 13.04 2.19
N GLN A 34 -1.07 14.29 2.60
CA GLN A 34 -2.00 15.38 2.31
C GLN A 34 -1.99 15.77 0.84
N ALA A 35 -0.79 15.91 0.25
CA ALA A 35 -0.62 16.22 -1.17
C ALA A 35 -0.98 15.05 -2.10
N CYS A 36 -1.13 13.84 -1.54
CA CYS A 36 -1.17 12.58 -2.26
C CYS A 36 -0.09 12.49 -3.33
N LYS A 37 1.18 12.64 -2.94
CA LYS A 37 2.28 12.55 -3.88
C LYS A 37 3.51 11.98 -3.17
N PRO A 38 4.00 10.79 -3.55
CA PRO A 38 5.24 10.28 -2.98
C PRO A 38 6.41 11.18 -3.41
N ARG A 39 7.40 11.30 -2.53
CA ARG A 39 8.63 12.09 -2.75
C ARG A 39 9.63 11.34 -3.62
N SER A 40 9.79 10.03 -3.41
CA SER A 40 10.76 9.21 -4.15
C SER A 40 10.31 7.75 -4.29
N LYS A 41 11.03 7.00 -5.13
CA LYS A 41 10.84 5.54 -5.29
C LYS A 41 11.26 4.74 -4.05
N GLU A 42 12.07 5.32 -3.16
CA GLU A 42 12.48 4.66 -1.91
C GLU A 42 11.30 4.48 -0.94
N GLN A 43 10.22 5.24 -1.14
CA GLN A 43 8.98 5.11 -0.37
C GLN A 43 8.06 4.00 -0.89
N ILE A 44 8.41 3.29 -1.97
CA ILE A 44 7.62 2.15 -2.46
C ILE A 44 7.61 1.08 -1.38
N ARG A 45 6.41 0.69 -0.96
CA ARG A 45 6.21 -0.36 0.05
C ARG A 45 5.79 -1.69 -0.56
N TRP A 46 4.98 -1.65 -1.61
CA TRP A 46 4.49 -2.82 -2.34
C TRP A 46 3.98 -2.46 -3.76
N GLU A 47 3.88 -3.45 -4.64
CA GLU A 47 3.28 -3.31 -5.96
C GLU A 47 2.13 -4.31 -6.16
N CYS A 48 0.93 -3.80 -6.36
CA CYS A 48 -0.24 -4.58 -6.80
C CYS A 48 -0.26 -4.64 -8.33
N ASN A 49 0.62 -5.45 -8.92
CA ASN A 49 0.84 -5.51 -10.38
C ASN A 49 0.31 -6.81 -11.04
N LYS A 50 -0.23 -7.77 -10.26
CA LYS A 50 -0.80 -9.04 -10.75
C LYS A 50 -2.31 -9.17 -10.48
N PRO A 51 -3.17 -8.44 -11.22
CA PRO A 51 -4.62 -8.47 -10.96
C PRO A 51 -5.29 -9.81 -11.29
N SER A 52 -4.68 -10.65 -12.12
CA SER A 52 -5.20 -11.97 -12.54
C SER A 52 -4.38 -13.13 -11.98
N ALA A 53 -3.78 -12.96 -10.80
CA ALA A 53 -2.96 -13.99 -10.17
C ALA A 53 -3.76 -15.27 -9.89
N LEU A 54 -3.27 -16.44 -10.35
CA LEU A 54 -3.97 -17.73 -10.22
C LEU A 54 -4.18 -18.20 -8.77
N HIS A 55 -3.42 -17.65 -7.83
CA HIS A 55 -3.50 -17.96 -6.41
C HIS A 55 -4.44 -17.02 -5.63
N GLY A 56 -5.27 -16.25 -6.34
CA GLY A 56 -6.14 -15.24 -5.77
C GLY A 56 -5.44 -13.88 -5.60
N PRO A 57 -6.01 -12.96 -4.80
CA PRO A 57 -5.47 -11.62 -4.63
C PRO A 57 -4.10 -11.64 -3.93
N GLU A 58 -3.16 -10.85 -4.44
CA GLU A 58 -1.91 -10.62 -3.72
C GLU A 58 -2.18 -9.90 -2.40
N LYS A 59 -1.45 -10.32 -1.36
CA LYS A 59 -1.58 -9.79 -0.01
C LYS A 59 -0.24 -9.26 0.48
N PHE A 60 -0.23 -7.98 0.84
CA PHE A 60 0.88 -7.35 1.55
C PHE A 60 0.57 -7.30 3.04
N SER A 61 1.44 -7.88 3.87
CA SER A 61 1.29 -7.89 5.32
C SER A 61 2.36 -7.02 5.98
N GLU A 62 1.92 -6.00 6.73
CA GLU A 62 2.77 -5.15 7.55
C GLU A 62 2.61 -5.53 9.03
N LYS A 63 3.72 -5.75 9.72
CA LYS A 63 3.72 -5.97 11.16
C LYS A 63 4.06 -4.67 11.89
N PHE A 64 3.18 -4.23 12.79
CA PHE A 64 3.48 -3.12 13.69
C PHE A 64 4.40 -3.61 14.81
N GLN A 65 5.70 -3.53 14.55
CA GLN A 65 6.75 -3.91 15.48
C GLN A 65 7.66 -2.72 15.78
N ARG A 66 8.09 -2.63 17.04
CA ARG A 66 8.98 -1.56 17.51
C ARG A 66 10.39 -1.68 16.97
N PHE A 67 10.85 -2.90 16.71
CA PHE A 67 12.19 -3.20 16.23
C PHE A 67 12.09 -4.19 15.08
N THR A 68 12.90 -3.99 14.04
CA THR A 68 13.01 -4.91 12.90
C THR A 68 14.46 -5.32 12.69
N PRO A 69 14.77 -6.61 12.49
CA PRO A 69 16.11 -7.05 12.14
C PRO A 69 16.48 -6.75 10.68
N PHE A 70 15.50 -6.35 9.86
CA PHE A 70 15.69 -6.04 8.44
C PHE A 70 16.00 -4.56 8.24
N THR A 71 17.12 -4.24 7.60
CA THR A 71 17.62 -2.85 7.42
C THR A 71 16.68 -1.96 6.61
N LEU A 72 15.93 -2.52 5.66
CA LEU A 72 14.90 -1.79 4.90
C LEU A 72 13.49 -1.93 5.50
N GLY A 73 13.37 -2.58 6.66
CA GLY A 73 12.10 -2.71 7.37
C GLY A 73 11.68 -1.39 8.03
N LYS A 74 10.39 -1.26 8.32
CA LYS A 74 9.86 -0.12 9.06
C LYS A 74 9.68 -0.46 10.53
N GLU A 75 10.11 0.44 11.40
CA GLU A 75 9.81 0.42 12.83
C GLU A 75 8.61 1.31 13.16
N PHE A 76 7.73 0.80 14.03
CA PHE A 76 6.49 1.45 14.43
C PHE A 76 6.51 1.79 15.92
N LYS A 77 6.19 3.03 16.26
CA LYS A 77 6.24 3.59 17.60
C LYS A 77 4.83 3.84 18.10
N GLU A 78 4.60 3.53 19.37
CA GLU A 78 3.37 3.86 20.09
C GLU A 78 3.11 5.37 20.04
N GLY A 79 1.84 5.76 19.94
CA GLY A 79 1.40 7.15 19.84
C GLY A 79 1.65 7.81 18.48
N HIS A 80 2.26 7.11 17.51
CA HIS A 80 2.58 7.67 16.19
C HIS A 80 1.56 7.25 15.13
N SER A 81 1.41 8.10 14.11
CA SER A 81 0.62 7.82 12.92
C SER A 81 1.51 7.60 11.70
N TYR A 82 1.12 6.64 10.87
CA TYR A 82 1.80 6.20 9.66
C TYR A 82 0.84 6.30 8.49
N TYR A 83 1.37 6.65 7.31
CA TYR A 83 0.55 7.08 6.19
C TYR A 83 0.86 6.27 4.94
N TYR A 84 -0.16 5.64 4.38
CA TYR A 84 -0.08 4.92 3.13
C TYR A 84 -0.86 5.68 2.06
N ILE A 85 -0.31 5.75 0.86
CA ILE A 85 -1.00 6.23 -0.35
C ILE A 85 -0.79 5.22 -1.47
N SER A 86 -1.73 5.13 -2.40
CA SER A 86 -1.53 4.38 -3.64
C SER A 86 -1.56 5.30 -4.87
N LYS A 87 -0.80 4.91 -5.90
CA LYS A 87 -0.86 5.53 -7.23
C LYS A 87 -1.14 4.46 -8.28
N PRO A 88 -2.04 4.72 -9.22
CA PRO A 88 -2.38 3.74 -10.22
C PRO A 88 -1.20 3.60 -11.20
N ILE A 89 -0.91 2.36 -11.62
CA ILE A 89 0.18 2.05 -12.57
C ILE A 89 -0.24 2.42 -14.01
N HIS A 90 -1.54 2.39 -14.28
CA HIS A 90 -2.18 2.88 -15.50
C HIS A 90 -3.20 3.97 -15.16
N HIS A 91 -3.83 4.63 -16.13
CA HIS A 91 -4.79 5.72 -15.88
C HIS A 91 -6.14 5.22 -15.31
N HIS A 92 -6.12 4.53 -14.17
CA HIS A 92 -7.28 4.09 -13.40
C HIS A 92 -7.47 4.97 -12.19
N GLY A 93 -8.60 5.67 -12.12
CA GLY A 93 -8.98 6.48 -10.95
C GLY A 93 -8.23 7.81 -10.84
N GLU A 94 -8.97 8.91 -10.79
CA GLU A 94 -8.39 10.23 -10.51
C GLU A 94 -8.19 10.48 -9.00
N ALA A 95 -8.88 9.70 -8.15
CA ALA A 95 -8.89 9.88 -6.72
C ALA A 95 -7.73 9.16 -6.03
N CYS A 96 -7.07 9.87 -5.12
CA CYS A 96 -6.04 9.31 -4.25
C CYS A 96 -6.64 8.36 -3.20
N LEU A 97 -6.35 7.06 -3.30
CA LEU A 97 -6.62 6.15 -2.20
C LEU A 97 -5.51 6.28 -1.15
N LYS A 98 -5.90 6.50 0.11
CA LYS A 98 -4.96 6.74 1.19
C LYS A 98 -5.48 6.21 2.52
N LEU A 99 -4.56 5.71 3.36
CA LEU A 99 -4.85 5.11 4.66
C LEU A 99 -3.94 5.72 5.72
N LYS A 100 -4.52 6.21 6.82
CA LYS A 100 -3.79 6.61 8.02
C LYS A 100 -3.94 5.50 9.06
N VAL A 101 -2.82 5.04 9.61
CA VAL A 101 -2.80 4.08 10.71
C VAL A 101 -2.17 4.71 11.93
N THR A 102 -2.86 4.70 13.05
CA THR A 102 -2.32 5.18 14.33
C THR A 102 -2.04 4.00 15.23
N VAL A 103 -0.79 3.86 15.67
CA VAL A 103 -0.41 2.89 16.70
C VAL A 103 -0.82 3.50 18.04
N ALA A 104 -1.82 2.93 18.70
CA ALA A 104 -2.28 3.42 19.99
C ALA A 104 -1.12 3.47 20.99
N GLY A 105 -1.07 4.56 21.77
CA GLY A 105 -0.25 4.61 22.96
C GLY A 105 -0.87 3.80 24.10
N LYS A 106 -0.04 3.36 25.04
CA LYS A 106 -0.51 2.93 26.35
C LYS A 106 -0.93 4.12 27.20
#